data_AF-F6XSB7-F1
#
_entry.id   AF-F6XSB7-F1
#
_cell.length_a   1.000
_cell.length_b   1.000
_cell.length_c   1.000
_cell.angle_alpha   90.00
_cell.angle_beta   90.00
_cell.angle_gamma   90.00
#
_symmetry.space_group_name_H-M   'P 1'
#
loop_
_entity.id
_entity.type
_entity.pdbx_description
1 polymer ?
#
loop_
_entity_poly.entity_id
_entity_poly.type
_entity_poly.pdbx_seq_one_letter_code
_entity_poly.pdbx_strand_id
1 'polypeptide(L)'
;MKVAVLNCADRSNQEICRQMSIESVPDMRVYPARANKTYPGLHYKGKQNIKDIRNFLIDYIMENIESIEWLYDNPKPVFEPATFKEVMSISSNTDVMYTAYVIEDAESYMGKSITLDVSSCTNLQVRRVVANTEDGVKIMEQLQLNPQDLPFLVVKSNNGTNFPI
;
A
#
# COMPACT_ATOMS: atom_id res chain seq x y z
N MET A 1 8.88 -5.95 3.08
CA MET A 1 9.79 -4.81 3.32
C MET A 1 10.54 -5.03 4.62
N LYS A 2 11.82 -4.64 4.73
CA LYS A 2 12.58 -4.71 5.98
C LYS A 2 13.13 -3.33 6.32
N VAL A 3 13.05 -2.95 7.58
CA VAL A 3 13.65 -1.71 8.10
C VAL A 3 14.93 -2.09 8.84
N ALA A 4 16.00 -1.35 8.61
CA ALA A 4 17.29 -1.53 9.26
C ALA A 4 17.83 -0.18 9.72
N VAL A 5 18.74 -0.23 10.70
CA VAL A 5 19.41 0.95 11.24
C VAL A 5 20.91 0.73 11.26
N LEU A 6 21.66 1.79 10.96
CA LEU A 6 23.12 1.82 11.04
C LEU A 6 23.53 2.98 11.96
N ASN A 7 24.19 2.66 13.07
CA ASN A 7 24.65 3.68 14.01
C ASN A 7 26.00 4.26 13.57
N CYS A 8 25.98 5.43 12.90
CA CYS A 8 27.20 6.12 12.46
C CYS A 8 28.01 6.78 13.59
N ALA A 9 27.49 6.83 14.82
CA ALA A 9 28.27 7.27 15.98
C ALA A 9 29.25 6.20 16.48
N ASP A 10 29.04 4.93 16.11
CA ASP A 10 29.98 3.86 16.42
C ASP A 10 31.23 3.95 15.53
N ARG A 11 32.40 3.89 16.17
CA ARG A 11 33.70 3.93 15.48
C ARG A 11 33.85 2.77 14.48
N SER A 12 33.26 1.60 14.75
CA SER A 12 33.32 0.48 13.81
C SER A 12 32.55 0.74 12.51
N ASN A 13 31.58 1.66 12.53
CA ASN A 13 30.72 1.98 11.39
C ASN A 13 31.16 3.23 10.63
N GLN A 14 32.16 3.97 11.12
CA GLN A 14 32.58 5.24 10.51
C GLN A 14 33.00 5.08 9.05
N GLU A 15 33.72 4.01 8.70
CA GLU A 15 34.17 3.80 7.33
C GLU A 15 33.00 3.52 6.38
N ILE A 16 32.03 2.69 6.77
CA ILE A 16 30.86 2.42 5.92
C ILE A 16 29.97 3.67 5.80
N CYS A 17 29.78 4.45 6.87
CA CYS A 17 29.03 5.71 6.79
C CYS A 17 29.71 6.74 5.88
N ARG A 18 31.05 6.80 5.88
CA ARG A 18 31.84 7.63 4.95
C ARG A 18 31.68 7.16 3.51
N GLN A 19 31.77 5.85 3.26
CA GLN A 19 31.59 5.27 1.92
C GLN A 19 30.17 5.48 1.37
N MET A 20 29.16 5.52 2.25
CA MET A 20 27.78 5.83 1.91
C MET A 20 27.52 7.34 1.74
N SER A 21 28.53 8.20 1.94
CA SER A 21 28.41 9.66 1.89
C SER A 21 27.33 10.19 2.84
N ILE A 22 27.33 9.74 4.09
CA ILE A 22 26.43 10.24 5.13
C ILE A 22 26.98 11.57 5.67
N GLU A 23 26.34 12.68 5.31
CA GLU A 23 26.78 14.03 5.71
C GLU A 23 26.06 14.56 6.97
N SER A 24 24.87 14.03 7.26
CA SER A 24 24.06 14.40 8.42
C SER A 24 23.21 13.23 8.90
N VAL A 25 22.75 13.27 10.15
CA VAL A 25 21.89 12.24 10.73
C VAL A 25 20.55 12.83 11.22
N PRO A 26 19.43 12.08 11.10
CA PRO A 26 19.34 10.80 10.42
C PRO A 26 19.34 10.95 8.89
N ASP A 27 20.02 10.04 8.19
CA ASP A 27 19.95 9.85 6.73
C ASP A 27 19.15 8.56 6.47
N MET A 28 17.99 8.69 5.82
CA MET A 28 17.10 7.57 5.53
C MET A 28 17.13 7.26 4.04
N ARG A 29 17.35 5.98 3.71
CA ARG A 29 17.44 5.52 2.32
C ARG A 29 16.63 4.27 2.06
N VAL A 30 16.10 4.16 0.85
CA VAL A 30 15.40 2.98 0.35
C VAL A 30 16.27 2.27 -0.68
N TYR A 31 16.37 0.95 -0.56
CA TYR A 31 17.10 0.10 -1.48
C TYR A 31 16.11 -0.89 -2.12
N PRO A 32 16.00 -0.92 -3.47
CA PRO A 32 15.17 -1.90 -4.15
C PRO A 32 15.69 -3.32 -3.93
N ALA A 33 14.83 -4.31 -4.18
CA ALA A 33 15.26 -5.70 -4.25
C ALA A 33 16.37 -5.84 -5.31
N ARG A 34 17.41 -6.63 -4.98
CA ARG A 34 18.56 -6.87 -5.87
C ARG A 34 19.31 -5.59 -6.30
N ALA A 35 19.24 -4.51 -5.51
CA ALA A 35 20.04 -3.32 -5.74
C ALA A 35 21.53 -3.67 -5.89
N ASN A 36 22.21 -3.06 -6.87
CA ASN A 36 23.65 -3.21 -7.02
C ASN A 36 24.36 -2.67 -5.76
N LYS A 37 25.50 -3.27 -5.39
CA LYS A 37 26.37 -2.80 -4.30
C LYS A 37 26.80 -1.33 -4.45
N THR A 38 26.82 -0.80 -5.67
CA THR A 38 27.14 0.60 -5.96
C THR A 38 25.94 1.55 -5.92
N TYR A 39 24.71 1.03 -5.78
CA TYR A 39 23.52 1.87 -5.70
C TYR A 39 23.52 2.62 -4.37
N PRO A 40 23.51 3.97 -4.38
CA PRO A 40 23.65 4.76 -3.15
C PRO A 40 22.41 4.72 -2.24
N GLY A 41 21.31 4.16 -2.72
CA GLY A 41 20.00 4.22 -2.07
C GLY A 41 19.22 5.47 -2.50
N LEU A 42 17.89 5.35 -2.58
CA LEU A 42 17.00 6.49 -2.78
C LEU A 42 16.85 7.25 -1.46
N HIS A 43 17.29 8.50 -1.43
CA HIS A 43 17.29 9.31 -0.20
C HIS A 43 15.89 9.89 0.10
N TYR A 44 15.42 9.70 1.32
CA TYR A 44 14.16 10.28 1.79
C TYR A 44 14.37 11.71 2.29
N LYS A 45 13.75 12.67 1.60
CA LYS A 45 13.86 14.12 1.89
C LYS A 45 12.61 14.71 2.55
N GLY A 46 11.64 13.87 2.90
CA GLY A 46 10.38 14.31 3.50
C GLY A 46 10.49 14.64 4.99
N LYS A 47 9.36 15.03 5.59
CA LYS A 47 9.29 15.28 7.03
C LYS A 47 9.52 13.97 7.79
N GLN A 48 10.31 14.02 8.84
CA GLN A 48 10.66 12.85 9.64
C GLN A 48 9.57 12.47 10.65
N ASN A 49 8.34 12.27 10.17
CA ASN A 49 7.25 11.73 10.95
C ASN A 49 6.72 10.44 10.31
N ILE A 50 6.10 9.61 11.13
CA ILE A 50 5.67 8.26 10.74
C ILE A 50 4.70 8.30 9.55
N LYS A 51 3.80 9.29 9.48
CA LYS A 51 2.83 9.40 8.40
C LYS A 51 3.51 9.65 7.05
N ASP A 52 4.37 10.66 6.98
CA ASP A 52 5.04 11.03 5.73
C ASP A 52 6.06 9.98 5.28
N ILE A 53 6.74 9.31 6.21
CA ILE A 53 7.64 8.19 5.89
C ILE A 53 6.83 7.00 5.36
N ARG A 54 5.72 6.64 6.01
CA ARG A 54 4.85 5.54 5.55
C ARG A 54 4.31 5.81 4.15
N ASN A 55 3.76 6.99 3.91
CA ASN A 55 3.17 7.34 2.62
C ASN A 55 4.22 7.27 1.50
N PHE A 56 5.40 7.81 1.73
CA PHE A 56 6.52 7.70 0.79
C PHE A 56 6.90 6.25 0.47
N LEU A 57 6.97 5.38 1.49
CA LEU A 57 7.28 3.96 1.27
C LEU A 57 6.18 3.24 0.49
N ILE A 58 4.91 3.58 0.74
CA ILE A 58 3.77 3.05 -0.02
C ILE A 58 3.87 3.48 -1.48
N ASP A 59 4.09 4.76 -1.76
CA ASP A 59 4.21 5.27 -3.13
C ASP A 59 5.40 4.65 -3.86
N TYR A 60 6.55 4.55 -3.18
CA TYR A 60 7.71 3.86 -3.72
C TYR A 60 7.40 2.41 -4.12
N ILE A 61 6.67 1.67 -3.27
CA ILE A 61 6.27 0.29 -3.57
C ILE A 61 5.33 0.25 -4.78
N MET A 62 4.36 1.16 -4.86
CA MET A 62 3.40 1.22 -5.97
C MET A 62 4.10 1.48 -7.31
N GLU A 63 5.00 2.46 -7.34
CA GLU A 63 5.79 2.80 -8.54
C GLU A 63 6.72 1.67 -8.99
N ASN A 64 7.14 0.82 -8.06
CA ASN A 64 8.11 -0.25 -8.29
C ASN A 64 7.53 -1.65 -8.14
N ILE A 65 6.19 -1.79 -8.19
CA ILE A 65 5.49 -3.05 -7.89
C ILE A 65 6.02 -4.23 -8.71
N GLU A 66 6.37 -3.99 -9.98
CA GLU A 66 6.88 -5.02 -10.88
C GLU A 66 8.30 -5.50 -10.51
N SER A 67 9.04 -4.74 -9.72
CA SER A 67 10.38 -5.16 -9.30
C SER A 67 10.38 -5.95 -7.98
N ILE A 68 9.22 -6.07 -7.32
CA ILE A 68 9.10 -6.57 -5.95
C ILE A 68 8.50 -7.97 -5.96
N GLU A 69 9.37 -8.98 -5.89
CA GLU A 69 9.02 -10.40 -6.07
C GLU A 69 7.91 -10.92 -5.16
N TRP A 70 7.87 -10.52 -3.89
CA TRP A 70 6.84 -10.97 -2.94
C TRP A 70 5.45 -10.36 -3.21
N LEU A 71 5.34 -9.32 -4.06
CA LEU A 71 4.06 -8.76 -4.48
C LEU A 71 3.43 -9.51 -5.65
N TYR A 72 4.10 -10.56 -6.17
CA TYR A 72 3.57 -11.41 -7.23
C TYR A 72 2.78 -12.61 -6.71
N ASP A 73 2.71 -12.79 -5.39
CA ASP A 73 1.90 -13.84 -4.78
C ASP A 73 0.40 -13.61 -5.07
N ASN A 74 -0.39 -14.68 -5.14
CA ASN A 74 -1.83 -14.61 -5.42
C ASN A 74 -2.63 -14.41 -4.11
N PRO A 75 -3.52 -13.40 -4.02
CA PRO A 75 -3.82 -12.40 -5.04
C PRO A 75 -2.79 -11.26 -5.07
N LYS A 76 -2.32 -10.91 -6.28
CA LYS A 76 -1.44 -9.75 -6.47
C LYS A 76 -2.12 -8.49 -5.93
N PRO A 77 -1.44 -7.69 -5.09
CA PRO A 77 -1.96 -6.40 -4.64
C PRO A 77 -2.32 -5.48 -5.81
N VAL A 78 -3.53 -4.90 -5.78
CA VAL A 78 -4.04 -4.00 -6.82
C VAL A 78 -4.33 -2.64 -6.21
N PHE A 79 -3.50 -1.65 -6.56
CA PHE A 79 -3.59 -0.29 -6.00
C PHE A 79 -4.53 0.64 -6.76
N GLU A 80 -4.87 0.32 -8.00
CA GLU A 80 -5.80 1.15 -8.77
C GLU A 80 -7.21 1.11 -8.18
N PRO A 81 -7.97 2.21 -8.21
CA PRO A 81 -9.34 2.23 -7.73
C PRO A 81 -10.20 1.15 -8.40
N ALA A 82 -11.08 0.53 -7.63
CA ALA A 82 -12.07 -0.40 -8.15
C ALA A 82 -13.18 0.35 -8.90
N THR A 83 -13.63 -0.26 -9.99
CA THR A 83 -14.72 0.26 -10.81
C THR A 83 -16.08 -0.16 -10.26
N PHE A 84 -17.15 0.56 -10.58
CA PHE A 84 -18.52 0.18 -10.17
C PHE A 84 -18.87 -1.24 -10.62
N LYS A 85 -18.50 -1.59 -11.86
CA LYS A 85 -18.73 -2.94 -12.41
C LYS A 85 -18.05 -4.02 -11.58
N GLU A 86 -16.81 -3.78 -11.16
CA GLU A 86 -16.03 -4.71 -10.35
C GLU A 86 -16.72 -4.96 -9.00
N VAL A 87 -17.10 -3.89 -8.28
CA VAL A 87 -17.74 -3.99 -6.96
C VAL A 87 -19.08 -4.72 -7.02
N MET A 88 -19.88 -4.44 -8.06
CA MET A 88 -21.22 -5.02 -8.19
C MET A 88 -21.17 -6.48 -8.68
N SER A 89 -20.20 -6.85 -9.51
CA SER A 89 -20.02 -8.24 -9.97
C SER A 89 -19.62 -9.21 -8.84
N ILE A 90 -20.03 -10.47 -8.94
CA ILE A 90 -19.47 -11.54 -8.10
C ILE A 90 -18.08 -11.84 -8.65
N SER A 91 -17.08 -11.87 -7.77
CA SER A 91 -15.70 -12.18 -8.20
C SER A 91 -15.66 -13.57 -8.82
N SER A 92 -15.04 -13.67 -10.00
CA SER A 92 -14.77 -14.94 -10.65
C SER A 92 -13.51 -15.63 -10.10
N ASN A 93 -12.78 -14.98 -9.19
CA ASN A 93 -11.55 -15.53 -8.61
C ASN A 93 -11.88 -16.50 -7.47
N THR A 94 -11.79 -17.80 -7.74
CA THR A 94 -12.09 -18.86 -6.76
C THR A 94 -11.09 -18.96 -5.62
N ASP A 95 -9.89 -18.41 -5.76
CA ASP A 95 -8.82 -18.50 -4.75
C ASP A 95 -9.03 -17.48 -3.62
N VAL A 96 -9.75 -16.39 -3.91
CA VAL A 96 -10.15 -15.38 -2.93
C VAL A 96 -11.49 -15.79 -2.34
N MET A 97 -11.65 -15.70 -1.01
CA MET A 97 -12.94 -15.94 -0.35
C MET A 97 -13.70 -14.64 -0.08
N TYR A 98 -12.95 -13.57 0.22
CA TYR A 98 -13.48 -12.28 0.59
C TYR A 98 -12.78 -11.15 -0.17
N THR A 99 -13.56 -10.17 -0.60
CA THR A 99 -13.04 -8.89 -1.09
C THR A 99 -13.50 -7.77 -0.17
N ALA A 100 -12.53 -7.04 0.39
CA ALA A 100 -12.73 -5.85 1.20
C ALA A 100 -12.57 -4.59 0.32
N TYR A 101 -13.65 -3.82 0.19
CA TYR A 101 -13.67 -2.53 -0.48
C TYR A 101 -13.51 -1.41 0.53
N VAL A 102 -12.38 -0.72 0.49
CA VAL A 102 -12.11 0.46 1.32
C VAL A 102 -12.53 1.69 0.55
N ILE A 103 -13.64 2.32 0.95
CA ILE A 103 -14.13 3.56 0.33
C ILE A 103 -13.54 4.74 1.09
N GLU A 104 -12.79 5.57 0.39
CA GLU A 104 -11.97 6.62 1.00
C GLU A 104 -11.85 7.85 0.09
N ASP A 105 -11.35 8.95 0.66
CA ASP A 105 -10.95 10.13 -0.10
C ASP A 105 -9.72 9.85 -0.99
N ALA A 106 -9.56 10.63 -2.06
CA ALA A 106 -8.46 10.49 -3.01
C ALA A 106 -7.06 10.57 -2.35
N GLU A 107 -6.93 11.47 -1.37
CA GLU A 107 -5.69 11.72 -0.61
C GLU A 107 -5.45 10.71 0.52
N SER A 108 -6.40 9.80 0.78
CA SER A 108 -6.25 8.76 1.79
C SER A 108 -5.28 7.67 1.33
N TYR A 109 -4.48 7.18 2.28
CA TYR A 109 -3.54 6.07 2.10
C TYR A 109 -4.03 4.77 2.73
N MET A 110 -5.23 4.77 3.29
CA MET A 110 -5.73 3.66 4.10
C MET A 110 -5.98 2.42 3.27
N GLY A 111 -6.65 2.55 2.11
CA GLY A 111 -6.81 1.44 1.18
C GLY A 111 -5.47 0.88 0.71
N LYS A 112 -4.54 1.76 0.34
CA LYS A 112 -3.17 1.37 -0.07
C LYS A 112 -2.41 0.63 1.05
N SER A 113 -2.49 1.12 2.28
CA SER A 113 -1.82 0.53 3.45
C SER A 113 -2.41 -0.83 3.77
N ILE A 114 -3.74 -0.94 3.86
CA ILE A 114 -4.42 -2.20 4.18
C ILE A 114 -4.11 -3.26 3.11
N THR A 115 -4.10 -2.88 1.83
CA THR A 115 -3.70 -3.76 0.72
C THR A 115 -2.30 -4.35 0.93
N LEU A 116 -1.34 -3.56 1.44
CA LEU A 116 0.00 -4.05 1.76
C LEU A 116 0.03 -4.89 3.04
N ASP A 117 -0.74 -4.53 4.07
CA ASP A 117 -0.79 -5.25 5.34
C ASP A 117 -1.33 -6.69 5.17
N VAL A 118 -2.28 -6.89 4.26
CA VAL A 118 -2.87 -8.21 3.97
C VAL A 118 -2.31 -8.89 2.72
N SER A 119 -1.25 -8.35 2.13
CA SER A 119 -0.64 -8.87 0.89
C SER A 119 -0.19 -10.34 0.95
N SER A 120 0.04 -10.88 2.15
CA SER A 120 0.37 -12.30 2.36
C SER A 120 -0.86 -13.20 2.59
N CYS A 121 -2.06 -12.62 2.69
CA CYS A 121 -3.31 -13.35 2.86
C CYS A 121 -3.84 -13.82 1.50
N THR A 122 -3.91 -15.13 1.29
CA THR A 122 -4.34 -15.71 0.01
C THR A 122 -5.85 -15.72 -0.19
N ASN A 123 -6.63 -15.69 0.90
CA ASN A 123 -8.10 -15.78 0.87
C ASN A 123 -8.81 -14.41 0.96
N LEU A 124 -8.06 -13.31 1.07
CA LEU A 124 -8.59 -11.96 1.20
C LEU A 124 -7.96 -11.05 0.15
N GLN A 125 -8.78 -10.34 -0.61
CA GLN A 125 -8.35 -9.26 -1.48
C GLN A 125 -8.84 -7.92 -0.94
N VAL A 126 -8.00 -6.89 -1.03
CA VAL A 126 -8.40 -5.52 -0.70
C VAL A 126 -8.38 -4.68 -1.96
N ARG A 127 -9.44 -3.88 -2.13
CA ARG A 127 -9.60 -2.95 -3.25
C ARG A 127 -9.99 -1.59 -2.68
N ARG A 128 -9.37 -0.52 -3.18
CA ARG A 128 -9.75 0.84 -2.79
C ARG A 128 -10.83 1.37 -3.73
N VAL A 129 -11.74 2.17 -3.20
CA VAL A 129 -12.75 2.93 -3.97
C VAL A 129 -12.56 4.40 -3.61
N VAL A 130 -12.36 5.24 -4.62
CA VAL A 130 -12.14 6.67 -4.39
C VAL A 130 -13.48 7.39 -4.51
N ALA A 131 -14.00 7.89 -3.39
CA ALA A 131 -15.37 8.36 -3.23
C ALA A 131 -15.80 9.44 -4.24
N ASN A 132 -14.90 10.37 -4.58
CA ASN A 132 -15.20 11.51 -5.46
C ASN A 132 -15.00 11.22 -6.97
N THR A 133 -14.76 9.96 -7.35
CA THR A 133 -14.71 9.54 -8.77
C THR A 133 -16.09 9.13 -9.27
N GLU A 134 -16.29 9.07 -10.60
CA GLU A 134 -17.56 8.63 -11.20
C GLU A 134 -18.00 7.25 -10.67
N ASP A 135 -17.08 6.30 -10.62
CA ASP A 135 -17.35 4.97 -10.06
C ASP A 135 -17.62 5.03 -8.55
N GLY A 136 -16.84 5.82 -7.80
CA GLY A 136 -17.01 5.99 -6.35
C GLY A 136 -18.38 6.53 -5.96
N VAL A 137 -18.86 7.56 -6.67
CA VAL A 137 -20.19 8.14 -6.45
C VAL A 137 -21.28 7.09 -6.68
N LYS A 138 -21.23 6.36 -7.81
CA LYS A 138 -22.20 5.29 -8.10
C LYS A 138 -22.18 4.18 -7.05
N ILE A 139 -20.99 3.81 -6.56
CA ILE A 139 -20.83 2.80 -5.50
C ILE A 139 -21.47 3.29 -4.20
N MET A 140 -21.18 4.53 -3.78
CA MET A 140 -21.75 5.10 -2.55
C MET A 140 -23.27 5.22 -2.63
N GLU A 141 -23.83 5.66 -3.76
CA GLU A 141 -25.28 5.73 -3.98
C GLU A 141 -25.93 4.35 -3.88
N GLN A 142 -25.35 3.34 -4.56
CA GLN A 142 -25.88 1.98 -4.58
C GLN A 142 -25.83 1.32 -3.19
N LEU A 143 -24.82 1.66 -2.37
CA LEU A 143 -24.65 1.15 -1.01
C LEU A 143 -25.30 2.06 0.05
N GLN A 144 -25.94 3.16 -0.34
CA GLN A 144 -26.59 4.14 0.55
C GLN A 144 -25.62 4.71 1.60
N LEU A 145 -24.38 4.97 1.19
CA LEU A 145 -23.33 5.52 2.04
C LEU A 145 -23.29 7.05 1.93
N ASN A 146 -23.06 7.71 3.06
CA ASN A 146 -22.95 9.16 3.12
C ASN A 146 -21.48 9.59 3.01
N PRO A 147 -21.11 10.45 2.03
CA PRO A 147 -19.72 10.91 1.87
C PRO A 147 -19.11 11.61 3.10
N GLN A 148 -19.92 12.15 4.01
CA GLN A 148 -19.42 12.80 5.23
C GLN A 148 -18.90 11.81 6.28
N ASP A 149 -19.26 10.53 6.15
CA ASP A 149 -18.93 9.49 7.12
C ASP A 149 -17.75 8.62 6.63
N LEU A 150 -17.02 9.06 5.59
CA LEU A 150 -15.80 8.40 5.13
C LEU A 150 -14.76 8.30 6.25
N PRO A 151 -13.95 7.23 6.29
CA PRO A 151 -13.91 6.09 5.36
C PRO A 151 -14.96 5.00 5.67
N PHE A 152 -15.26 4.15 4.68
CA PHE A 152 -16.03 2.92 4.88
C PHE A 152 -15.23 1.67 4.50
N LEU A 153 -15.57 0.55 5.14
CA LEU A 153 -15.10 -0.79 4.78
C LEU A 153 -16.32 -1.67 4.47
N VAL A 154 -16.38 -2.20 3.25
CA VAL A 154 -17.46 -3.10 2.82
C VAL A 154 -16.86 -4.44 2.41
N VAL A 155 -17.32 -5.53 3.02
CA VAL A 155 -16.77 -6.87 2.76
C VAL A 155 -17.80 -7.74 2.03
N LYS A 156 -17.37 -8.29 0.90
CA LYS A 156 -18.16 -9.19 0.05
C LYS A 156 -17.55 -10.57 0.04
N SER A 157 -18.36 -11.60 0.26
CA SER A 157 -17.94 -12.99 0.04
C SER A 157 -18.10 -13.37 -1.44
N ASN A 158 -17.20 -14.22 -1.93
CA ASN A 158 -17.32 -14.79 -3.28
C ASN A 158 -18.53 -15.72 -3.46
N ASN A 159 -19.21 -16.11 -2.38
CA ASN A 159 -20.51 -16.79 -2.45
C ASN A 159 -21.71 -15.83 -2.62
N GLY A 160 -21.46 -14.52 -2.78
CA GLY A 160 -22.50 -13.51 -3.01
C GLY A 160 -23.17 -12.96 -1.75
N THR A 161 -22.74 -13.37 -0.55
CA THR A 161 -23.24 -12.78 0.70
C THR A 161 -22.44 -11.50 1.02
N ASN A 162 -23.14 -10.37 1.05
CA ASN A 162 -22.61 -9.13 1.60
C ASN A 162 -22.69 -9.20 3.14
N PHE A 163 -21.60 -8.92 3.84
CA PHE A 163 -21.64 -8.75 5.28
C PHE A 163 -21.72 -7.25 5.58
N PRO A 164 -22.81 -6.75 6.19
CA PRO A 164 -22.77 -5.43 6.80
C PRO A 164 -21.86 -5.53 8.02
N ILE A 165 -20.93 -4.58 8.16
CA ILE A 165 -20.21 -4.33 9.41
C ILE A 165 -20.79 -3.04 9.98
#